data_AF-A0A661E238-F1
#
_entry.id   AF-A0A661E238-F1
#
_cell.length_a   1.000
_cell.length_b   1.000
_cell.length_c   1.000
_cell.angle_alpha   90.00
_cell.angle_beta   90.00
_cell.angle_gamma   90.00
#
_symmetry.space_group_name_H-M   'P 1'
#
loop_
_entity.id
_entity.type
_entity.pdbx_description
1 polymer ?
#
loop_
_entity_poly.entity_id
_entity_poly.type
_entity_poly.pdbx_seq_one_letter_code
_entity_poly.pdbx_strand_id
1 'polypeptide(L)'
;MTCCTMSASCDCSGNGDSCSVSVVSVIFSPVVRSTDSTGRTVTGQINRKRLCYSAMYETDHDDQDEISKSQRKRDVQELKRLGVELLDFSDDALRQLLLPDVLLDALRTAKKIHSNGARKRQMQYIGKLMQEIDAEPVRHAIENKNRQHASHTREFHQLEILREQLIAEGDSAVPAALARFPHADRQHLRKLIRQARNEQENRQPPRASRLLFRYLRELQEDRDFVWQT
;
A
#
# COMPACT_ATOMS: atom_id res chain seq x y z
N MET A 1 -64.60 46.46 -25.54
CA MET A 1 -64.57 47.61 -24.59
C MET A 1 -65.15 47.14 -23.27
N THR A 2 -64.60 47.68 -22.17
CA THR A 2 -65.16 47.80 -20.80
C THR A 2 -65.19 46.59 -19.83
N CYS A 3 -64.19 46.59 -18.92
CA CYS A 3 -64.22 46.60 -17.44
C CYS A 3 -65.08 45.67 -16.53
N CYS A 4 -64.43 45.27 -15.42
CA CYS A 4 -64.90 44.97 -14.04
C CYS A 4 -65.53 43.61 -13.67
N THR A 5 -65.01 42.95 -12.61
CA THR A 5 -65.60 42.79 -11.25
C THR A 5 -64.89 41.71 -10.37
N MET A 6 -64.42 42.09 -9.18
CA MET A 6 -64.78 41.63 -7.81
C MET A 6 -64.41 40.18 -7.41
N SER A 7 -63.48 39.98 -6.47
CA SER A 7 -63.65 39.86 -4.99
C SER A 7 -64.13 38.47 -4.53
N ALA A 8 -63.28 37.75 -3.80
CA ALA A 8 -63.71 36.70 -2.86
C ALA A 8 -62.72 36.57 -1.69
N SER A 9 -63.24 36.87 -0.49
CA SER A 9 -62.63 36.75 0.83
C SER A 9 -62.50 35.28 1.26
N CYS A 10 -61.53 34.95 2.12
CA CYS A 10 -61.50 33.68 2.84
C CYS A 10 -61.31 33.93 4.34
N ASP A 11 -62.36 33.66 5.10
CA ASP A 11 -62.34 33.53 6.55
C ASP A 11 -61.75 32.17 6.96
N CYS A 12 -60.86 32.20 7.94
CA CYS A 12 -60.33 31.03 8.63
C CYS A 12 -61.20 30.72 9.86
N SER A 13 -61.65 29.47 9.99
CA SER A 13 -62.07 28.88 11.28
C SER A 13 -61.79 27.38 11.23
N GLY A 14 -61.00 26.91 12.19
CA GLY A 14 -60.33 25.62 12.13
C GLY A 14 -61.06 24.45 12.80
N ASN A 15 -60.38 23.31 12.79
CA ASN A 15 -60.13 22.43 13.94
C ASN A 15 -59.26 21.26 13.46
N GLY A 16 -58.50 20.67 14.39
CA GLY A 16 -57.43 19.72 14.09
C GLY A 16 -57.91 18.42 13.45
N ASP A 17 -56.96 17.78 12.75
CA ASP A 17 -56.83 16.32 12.73
C ASP A 17 -55.46 15.96 12.15
N SER A 18 -54.78 15.06 12.86
CA SER A 18 -53.61 14.34 12.38
C SER A 18 -54.00 13.46 11.20
N CYS A 19 -53.49 13.75 10.01
CA CYS A 19 -53.61 12.88 8.85
C CYS A 19 -52.25 12.66 8.18
N SER A 20 -51.93 11.37 8.11
CA SER A 20 -50.82 10.70 7.47
C SER A 20 -50.55 11.12 6.02
N VAL A 21 -49.25 11.23 5.71
CA VAL A 21 -48.58 10.92 4.43
C VAL A 21 -49.35 11.27 3.16
N SER A 22 -48.90 12.31 2.47
CA SER A 22 -48.88 12.35 1.00
C SER A 22 -47.75 13.23 0.53
N VAL A 23 -46.75 12.57 -0.06
CA VAL A 23 -45.69 13.18 -0.85
C VAL A 23 -46.36 13.84 -2.06
N VAL A 24 -46.60 15.14 -1.99
CA VAL A 24 -46.81 15.95 -3.19
C VAL A 24 -45.63 16.88 -3.34
N SER A 25 -44.73 16.46 -4.21
CA SER A 25 -43.63 17.23 -4.75
C SER A 25 -44.18 18.51 -5.38
N VAL A 26 -44.10 19.63 -4.67
CA VAL A 26 -44.18 20.96 -5.28
C VAL A 26 -42.81 21.59 -5.17
N ILE A 27 -41.98 21.26 -6.16
CA ILE A 27 -40.73 21.97 -6.46
C ILE A 27 -41.13 23.36 -6.95
N PHE A 28 -41.32 24.31 -6.03
CA PHE A 28 -41.32 25.73 -6.40
C PHE A 28 -39.93 26.29 -6.12
N SER A 29 -39.03 26.12 -7.09
CA SER A 29 -37.80 26.91 -7.17
C SER A 29 -38.20 28.38 -7.32
N PRO A 30 -37.80 29.29 -6.42
CA PRO A 30 -37.99 30.71 -6.69
C PRO A 30 -36.98 31.11 -7.75
N VAL A 31 -37.43 31.23 -8.99
CA VAL A 31 -36.66 31.86 -10.05
C VAL A 31 -36.75 33.37 -9.82
N VAL A 32 -35.63 34.00 -9.45
CA VAL A 32 -35.51 35.46 -9.49
C VAL A 32 -35.36 35.84 -10.96
N ARG A 33 -36.32 36.60 -11.50
CA ARG A 33 -36.21 37.20 -12.84
C ARG A 33 -35.66 38.60 -12.71
N SER A 34 -34.44 38.83 -13.18
CA SER A 34 -33.96 40.16 -13.51
C SER A 34 -33.86 40.30 -15.03
N THR A 35 -34.32 41.43 -15.54
CA THR A 35 -34.16 41.84 -16.94
C THR A 35 -33.11 42.94 -16.99
N ASP A 36 -32.07 42.76 -17.79
CA ASP A 36 -31.16 43.86 -18.09
C ASP A 36 -31.81 44.85 -19.09
N SER A 37 -31.23 46.04 -19.23
CA SER A 37 -31.73 47.17 -20.04
C SER A 37 -31.92 46.89 -21.54
N THR A 38 -31.60 45.68 -22.00
CA THR A 38 -31.78 45.21 -23.39
C THR A 38 -32.85 44.10 -23.53
N GLY A 39 -33.62 43.82 -22.48
CA GLY A 39 -34.80 42.94 -22.54
C GLY A 39 -34.50 41.43 -22.57
N ARG A 40 -33.25 41.01 -22.29
CA ARG A 40 -32.89 39.59 -22.21
C ARG A 40 -33.10 39.07 -20.79
N THR A 41 -33.96 38.07 -20.62
CA THR A 41 -34.14 37.37 -19.32
C THR A 41 -33.05 36.33 -19.12
N VAL A 42 -32.21 36.51 -18.11
CA VAL A 42 -31.25 35.47 -17.66
C VAL A 42 -31.89 34.69 -16.52
N THR A 43 -32.10 33.39 -16.71
CA THR A 43 -32.57 32.49 -15.66
C THR A 43 -31.37 31.83 -14.99
N GLY A 44 -30.97 32.34 -13.82
CA GLY A 44 -29.96 31.71 -12.96
C GLY A 44 -30.63 30.78 -11.96
N GLN A 45 -30.23 29.50 -11.94
CA GLN A 45 -30.62 28.59 -10.86
C GLN A 45 -29.83 28.91 -9.59
N ILE A 46 -30.53 29.33 -8.54
CA ILE A 46 -29.94 29.50 -7.21
C ILE A 46 -29.84 28.12 -6.55
N ASN A 47 -28.62 27.64 -6.33
CA ASN A 47 -28.37 26.32 -5.74
C ASN A 47 -28.57 26.39 -4.21
N ARG A 48 -29.84 26.27 -3.77
CA ARG A 48 -30.27 26.37 -2.36
C ARG A 48 -29.67 25.34 -1.39
N LYS A 49 -28.94 24.32 -1.88
CA LYS A 49 -28.25 23.34 -1.00
C LYS A 49 -27.08 23.93 -0.21
N ARG A 50 -26.63 25.14 -0.54
CA ARG A 50 -25.41 25.72 0.06
C ARG A 50 -25.64 26.58 1.31
N LEU A 51 -26.87 26.93 1.66
CA LEU A 51 -27.16 27.90 2.73
C LEU A 51 -27.73 27.32 4.03
N CYS A 52 -27.98 26.00 4.12
CA CYS A 52 -28.46 25.38 5.37
C CYS A 52 -27.45 24.41 6.02
N TYR A 53 -26.21 24.30 5.52
CA TYR A 53 -25.16 23.47 6.13
C TYR A 53 -24.07 24.33 6.79
N SER A 54 -24.43 25.43 7.45
CA SER A 54 -23.44 26.33 8.06
C SER A 54 -23.83 26.90 9.42
N ALA A 55 -24.90 26.43 10.07
CA ALA A 55 -25.42 27.07 11.28
C ALA A 55 -25.82 26.11 12.43
N MET A 56 -25.11 24.99 12.61
CA MET A 56 -25.21 24.18 13.83
C MET A 56 -23.96 23.29 13.94
N TYR A 57 -23.42 23.15 15.15
CA TYR A 57 -22.08 22.63 15.53
C TYR A 57 -20.99 23.70 15.65
N GLU A 58 -21.21 24.63 16.58
CA GLU A 58 -20.14 25.07 17.46
C GLU A 58 -19.91 23.93 18.47
N THR A 59 -18.75 23.30 18.40
CA THR A 59 -18.23 22.46 19.48
C THR A 59 -16.75 22.81 19.60
N ASP A 60 -16.38 23.09 20.83
CA ASP A 60 -15.18 23.78 21.27
C ASP A 60 -13.88 23.25 20.64
N HIS A 61 -13.02 24.19 20.23
CA HIS A 61 -11.63 23.90 19.89
C HIS A 61 -10.87 23.57 21.18
N ASP A 62 -10.58 22.28 21.37
CA ASP A 62 -9.56 21.84 22.30
C ASP A 62 -8.22 21.84 21.54
N ASP A 63 -7.38 22.82 21.82
CA ASP A 63 -6.08 23.08 21.21
C ASP A 63 -4.98 22.10 21.69
N GLN A 64 -5.24 20.80 21.57
CA GLN A 64 -4.23 19.73 21.69
C GLN A 64 -4.55 18.63 20.66
N ASP A 65 -3.64 18.37 19.71
CA ASP A 65 -3.66 17.27 18.69
C ASP A 65 -4.09 17.58 17.24
N GLU A 66 -3.64 18.69 16.63
CA GLU A 66 -3.74 18.85 15.17
C GLU A 66 -2.64 18.10 14.40
N ILE A 67 -2.72 16.76 14.38
CA ILE A 67 -2.12 15.98 13.28
C ILE A 67 -2.77 16.47 11.99
N SER A 68 -1.98 17.12 11.11
CA SER A 68 -2.51 17.64 9.84
C SER A 68 -3.33 16.56 9.11
N LYS A 69 -4.45 16.92 8.47
CA LYS A 69 -5.28 16.00 7.67
C LYS A 69 -4.46 15.18 6.65
N SER A 70 -3.26 15.64 6.30
CA SER A 70 -2.27 14.97 5.45
C SER A 70 -1.52 13.86 6.19
N GLN A 71 -1.12 14.07 7.44
CA GLN A 71 -0.40 13.09 8.26
C GLN A 71 -1.29 11.89 8.62
N ARG A 72 -2.51 12.11 9.10
CA ARG A 72 -3.46 11.02 9.39
C ARG A 72 -3.73 10.12 8.16
N LYS A 73 -3.71 10.70 6.96
CA LYS A 73 -3.81 9.94 5.71
C LYS A 73 -2.58 9.09 5.45
N ARG A 74 -1.38 9.60 5.74
CA ARG A 74 -0.12 8.84 5.64
C ARG A 74 -0.10 7.68 6.63
N ASP A 75 -0.48 7.91 7.88
CA ASP A 75 -0.48 6.87 8.93
C ASP A 75 -1.44 5.71 8.58
N VAL A 76 -2.66 6.04 8.14
CA VAL A 76 -3.62 5.02 7.68
C VAL A 76 -3.12 4.28 6.44
N GLN A 77 -2.42 4.96 5.54
CA GLN A 77 -1.85 4.32 4.36
C GLN A 77 -0.68 3.40 4.72
N GLU A 78 0.10 3.77 5.73
CA GLU A 78 1.19 2.97 6.25
C GLU A 78 0.67 1.69 6.93
N LEU A 79 -0.35 1.80 7.79
CA LEU A 79 -0.99 0.62 8.40
C LEU A 79 -1.53 -0.34 7.34
N LYS A 80 -2.18 0.18 6.28
CA LYS A 80 -2.62 -0.67 5.15
C LYS A 80 -1.46 -1.37 4.46
N ARG A 81 -0.32 -0.69 4.30
CA ARG A 81 0.87 -1.26 3.70
C ARG A 81 1.42 -2.40 4.57
N LEU A 82 1.54 -2.20 5.88
CA LEU A 82 1.95 -3.25 6.82
C LEU A 82 1.02 -4.47 6.73
N GLY A 83 -0.30 -4.25 6.63
CA GLY A 83 -1.28 -5.33 6.48
C GLY A 83 -1.14 -6.12 5.18
N VAL A 84 -0.68 -5.48 4.10
CA VAL A 84 -0.33 -6.18 2.85
C VAL A 84 0.95 -6.99 3.02
N GLU A 85 1.98 -6.43 3.65
CA GLU A 85 3.26 -7.11 3.89
C GLU A 85 3.09 -8.35 4.81
N LEU A 86 2.14 -8.30 5.75
CA LEU A 86 1.77 -9.46 6.59
C LEU A 86 1.24 -10.66 5.79
N LEU A 87 0.72 -10.47 4.58
CA LEU A 87 0.25 -11.59 3.75
C LEU A 87 1.40 -12.49 3.27
N ASP A 88 2.62 -11.96 3.19
CA ASP A 88 3.80 -12.70 2.75
C ASP A 88 4.43 -13.53 3.89
N PHE A 89 3.89 -13.46 5.11
CA PHE A 89 4.35 -14.27 6.23
C PHE A 89 3.71 -15.66 6.22
N SER A 90 4.44 -16.66 6.72
CA SER A 90 3.90 -17.99 6.99
C SER A 90 2.92 -17.94 8.17
N ASP A 91 2.00 -18.90 8.23
CA ASP A 91 1.00 -18.94 9.29
C ASP A 91 1.64 -19.16 10.68
N ASP A 92 2.79 -19.84 10.75
CA ASP A 92 3.55 -20.01 11.99
C ASP A 92 4.20 -18.70 12.46
N ALA A 93 4.76 -17.92 11.53
CA ALA A 93 5.32 -16.61 11.85
C ALA A 93 4.24 -15.63 12.31
N LEU A 94 3.03 -15.68 11.72
CA LEU A 94 1.90 -14.87 12.17
C LEU A 94 1.44 -15.23 13.59
N ARG A 95 1.49 -16.52 13.97
CA ARG A 95 1.16 -16.96 15.34
C ARG A 95 2.16 -16.47 16.38
N GLN A 96 3.45 -16.36 16.03
CA GLN A 96 4.48 -15.84 16.91
C GLN A 96 4.28 -14.35 17.27
N LEU A 97 3.58 -13.60 16.42
CA LEU A 97 3.28 -12.18 16.65
C LEU A 97 2.14 -11.93 17.64
N LEU A 98 1.50 -13.00 18.15
CA LEU A 98 0.41 -12.92 19.15
C LEU A 98 -0.70 -11.93 18.75
N LEU A 99 -1.02 -11.89 17.45
CA LEU A 99 -2.06 -11.02 16.90
C LEU A 99 -3.46 -11.52 17.33
N PRO A 100 -4.47 -10.64 17.43
CA PRO A 100 -5.82 -11.06 17.73
C PRO A 100 -6.38 -12.00 16.65
N ASP A 101 -7.16 -12.99 17.08
CA ASP A 101 -7.71 -14.03 16.20
C ASP A 101 -8.49 -13.46 15.01
N VAL A 102 -9.23 -12.37 15.23
CA VAL A 102 -9.98 -11.65 14.19
C VAL A 102 -9.08 -11.19 13.04
N LEU A 103 -7.88 -10.70 13.35
CA LEU A 103 -6.91 -10.26 12.36
C LEU A 103 -6.27 -11.46 11.63
N LEU A 104 -5.94 -12.51 12.36
CA LEU A 104 -5.39 -13.75 11.79
C LEU A 104 -6.36 -14.38 10.79
N ASP A 105 -7.64 -14.46 11.13
CA ASP A 105 -8.67 -15.01 10.24
C ASP A 105 -8.91 -14.10 9.03
N ALA A 106 -8.85 -12.77 9.22
CA ALA A 106 -8.92 -11.82 8.12
C ALA A 106 -7.75 -12.00 7.13
N LEU A 107 -6.52 -12.23 7.62
CA LEU A 107 -5.33 -12.50 6.81
C LEU A 107 -5.42 -13.85 6.07
N ARG A 108 -5.86 -14.92 6.75
CA ARG A 108 -6.09 -16.23 6.11
C ARG A 108 -7.13 -16.16 5.01
N THR A 109 -8.22 -15.42 5.25
CA THR A 109 -9.26 -15.20 4.25
C THR A 109 -8.72 -14.42 3.06
N ALA A 110 -7.90 -13.39 3.30
CA ALA A 110 -7.27 -12.63 2.23
C ALA A 110 -6.36 -13.47 1.32
N LYS A 111 -5.63 -14.46 1.87
CA LYS A 111 -4.81 -15.40 1.08
C LYS A 111 -5.64 -16.30 0.15
N LYS A 112 -6.89 -16.61 0.51
CA LYS A 112 -7.79 -17.48 -0.27
C LYS A 112 -8.57 -16.74 -1.36
N ILE A 113 -8.70 -15.41 -1.27
CA ILE A 113 -9.49 -14.64 -2.22
C ILE A 113 -8.69 -14.40 -3.51
N HIS A 114 -9.18 -14.94 -4.62
CA HIS A 114 -8.60 -14.70 -5.95
C HIS A 114 -9.21 -13.48 -6.69
N SER A 115 -10.43 -13.06 -6.31
CA SER A 115 -11.10 -11.91 -6.97
C SER A 115 -10.52 -10.58 -6.50
N ASN A 116 -10.07 -9.76 -7.46
CA ASN A 116 -9.46 -8.45 -7.20
C ASN A 116 -10.36 -7.50 -6.38
N GLY A 117 -11.67 -7.51 -6.66
CA GLY A 117 -12.64 -6.65 -5.96
C GLY A 117 -12.84 -7.08 -4.50
N ALA A 118 -12.99 -8.38 -4.26
CA ALA A 118 -13.12 -8.93 -2.92
C ALA A 118 -11.81 -8.76 -2.13
N ARG A 119 -10.65 -8.99 -2.75
CA ARG A 119 -9.33 -8.79 -2.12
C ARG A 119 -9.14 -7.34 -1.68
N LYS A 120 -9.49 -6.37 -2.52
CA LYS A 120 -9.41 -4.94 -2.16
C LYS A 120 -10.27 -4.58 -0.96
N ARG A 121 -11.50 -5.09 -0.88
CA ARG A 121 -12.39 -4.88 0.29
C ARG A 121 -11.83 -5.53 1.54
N GLN A 122 -11.30 -6.74 1.41
CA GLN A 122 -10.64 -7.44 2.52
C GLN A 122 -9.42 -6.66 3.04
N MET A 123 -8.60 -6.08 2.15
CA MET A 123 -7.48 -5.22 2.55
C MET A 123 -7.93 -3.97 3.29
N GLN A 124 -9.06 -3.38 2.91
CA GLN A 124 -9.64 -2.24 3.64
C GLN A 124 -10.10 -2.66 5.04
N TYR A 125 -10.71 -3.83 5.17
CA TYR A 125 -11.12 -4.38 6.46
C TYR A 125 -9.90 -4.65 7.37
N ILE A 126 -8.84 -5.28 6.84
CA ILE A 126 -7.58 -5.48 7.56
C ILE A 126 -6.98 -4.14 7.99
N GLY A 127 -6.96 -3.14 7.10
CA GLY A 127 -6.49 -1.80 7.46
C GLY A 127 -7.34 -1.09 8.53
N LYS A 128 -8.60 -1.48 8.72
CA LYS A 128 -9.42 -1.03 9.85
C LYS A 128 -9.01 -1.75 11.14
N LEU A 129 -8.88 -3.08 11.10
CA LEU A 129 -8.44 -3.87 12.26
C LEU A 129 -7.04 -3.46 12.74
N MET A 130 -6.13 -3.09 11.83
CA MET A 130 -4.79 -2.60 12.18
C MET A 130 -4.77 -1.26 12.91
N GLN A 131 -5.84 -0.48 12.85
CA GLN A 131 -5.97 0.77 13.64
C GLN A 131 -6.40 0.49 15.08
N GLU A 132 -6.92 -0.70 15.37
CA GLU A 132 -7.42 -1.10 16.70
C GLU A 132 -6.33 -1.81 17.53
N ILE A 133 -5.18 -2.14 16.94
CA ILE A 133 -4.08 -2.87 17.57
C ILE A 133 -2.80 -2.03 17.64
N ASP A 134 -1.88 -2.43 18.51
CA ASP A 134 -0.50 -1.93 18.47
C ASP A 134 0.23 -2.49 17.24
N ALA A 135 0.67 -1.58 16.36
CA ALA A 135 1.38 -1.92 15.14
C ALA A 135 2.90 -2.04 15.32
N GLU A 136 3.45 -1.67 16.48
CA GLU A 136 4.90 -1.67 16.70
C GLU A 136 5.54 -3.07 16.60
N PRO A 137 4.96 -4.14 17.20
CA PRO A 137 5.50 -5.50 17.04
C PRO A 137 5.47 -5.98 15.57
N VAL A 138 4.43 -5.57 14.83
CA VAL A 138 4.27 -5.88 13.41
C VAL A 138 5.35 -5.19 12.58
N ARG A 139 5.62 -3.92 12.84
CA ARG A 139 6.68 -3.15 12.17
C ARG A 139 8.04 -3.80 12.38
N HIS A 140 8.39 -4.14 13.62
CA HIS A 140 9.65 -4.80 13.93
C HIS A 140 9.78 -6.17 13.25
N ALA A 141 8.71 -6.96 13.21
CA ALA A 141 8.73 -8.26 12.54
C ALA A 141 8.98 -8.13 11.03
N ILE A 142 8.31 -7.16 10.38
CA ILE A 142 8.49 -6.82 8.97
C ILE A 142 9.93 -6.32 8.72
N GLU A 143 10.43 -5.43 9.57
CA GLU A 143 11.78 -4.90 9.43
C GLU A 143 12.83 -6.00 9.55
N ASN A 144 12.69 -6.90 10.54
CA ASN A 144 13.61 -8.03 10.71
C ASN A 144 13.61 -8.95 9.49
N LYS A 145 12.43 -9.28 8.96
CA LYS A 145 12.31 -10.06 7.72
C LYS A 145 13.00 -9.35 6.55
N ASN A 146 12.72 -8.06 6.37
CA ASN A 146 13.28 -7.26 5.27
C ASN A 146 14.80 -7.12 5.40
N ARG A 147 15.32 -6.99 6.62
CA ARG A 147 16.76 -6.93 6.91
C ARG A 147 17.46 -8.23 6.53
N GLN A 148 16.88 -9.38 6.88
CA GLN A 148 17.39 -10.69 6.47
C GLN A 148 17.43 -10.82 4.93
N HIS A 149 16.32 -10.46 4.26
CA HIS A 149 16.25 -10.50 2.79
C HIS A 149 17.26 -9.56 2.13
N ALA A 150 17.44 -8.36 2.68
CA ALA A 150 18.42 -7.39 2.22
C ALA A 150 19.86 -7.89 2.41
N SER A 151 20.15 -8.59 3.52
CA SER A 151 21.46 -9.24 3.75
C SER A 151 21.76 -10.26 2.66
N HIS A 152 20.84 -11.22 2.45
CA HIS A 152 21.01 -12.27 1.45
C HIS A 152 21.14 -11.70 0.03
N THR A 153 20.37 -10.65 -0.29
CA THR A 153 20.45 -9.98 -1.59
C THR A 153 21.81 -9.27 -1.76
N ARG A 154 22.31 -8.61 -0.71
CA ARG A 154 23.63 -7.97 -0.72
C ARG A 154 24.74 -9.00 -0.89
N GLU A 155 24.69 -10.10 -0.14
CA GLU A 155 25.63 -11.23 -0.25
C GLU A 155 25.62 -11.81 -1.66
N PHE A 156 24.44 -12.04 -2.23
CA PHE A 156 24.28 -12.52 -3.60
C PHE A 156 24.96 -11.59 -4.61
N HIS A 157 24.73 -10.27 -4.53
CA HIS A 157 25.37 -9.31 -5.42
C HIS A 157 26.89 -9.22 -5.23
N GLN A 158 27.40 -9.37 -4.00
CA GLN A 158 28.83 -9.42 -3.76
C GLN A 158 29.48 -10.62 -4.45
N LEU A 159 28.84 -11.79 -4.41
CA LEU A 159 29.32 -12.99 -5.09
C LEU A 159 29.25 -12.85 -6.61
N GLU A 160 28.23 -12.16 -7.12
CA GLU A 160 28.11 -11.84 -8.54
C GLU A 160 29.25 -10.94 -9.03
N ILE A 161 29.56 -9.87 -8.31
CA ILE A 161 30.68 -8.98 -8.61
C ILE A 161 32.01 -9.76 -8.57
N LEU A 162 32.20 -10.60 -7.55
CA LEU A 162 33.41 -11.40 -7.41
C LEU A 162 33.57 -12.42 -8.54
N ARG A 163 32.48 -13.06 -8.99
CA ARG A 163 32.47 -13.93 -10.17
C ARG A 163 32.94 -13.17 -11.41
N GLU A 164 32.38 -11.99 -11.65
CA GLU A 164 32.73 -11.19 -12.83
C GLU A 164 34.19 -10.74 -12.83
N GLN A 165 34.70 -10.31 -11.67
CA GLN A 165 36.12 -9.99 -11.48
C GLN A 165 37.02 -11.20 -11.79
N LEU A 166 36.67 -12.39 -11.28
CA LEU A 166 37.45 -13.61 -11.52
C LEU A 166 37.48 -14.00 -13.00
N ILE A 167 36.38 -13.82 -13.74
CA ILE A 167 36.33 -14.12 -15.17
C ILE A 167 37.15 -13.09 -15.97
N ALA A 168 37.05 -11.81 -15.63
CA ALA A 168 37.75 -10.72 -16.30
C ALA A 168 39.28 -10.81 -16.13
N GLU A 169 39.74 -10.94 -14.89
CA GLU A 169 41.17 -10.96 -14.53
C GLU A 169 41.80 -12.36 -14.71
N GLY A 170 41.00 -13.43 -14.60
CA GLY A 170 41.48 -14.79 -14.79
C GLY A 170 42.34 -15.29 -13.63
N ASP A 171 43.49 -15.90 -13.94
CA ASP A 171 44.36 -16.54 -12.95
C ASP A 171 45.01 -15.56 -11.95
N SER A 172 45.11 -14.26 -12.28
CA SER A 172 45.69 -13.24 -11.40
C SER A 172 44.81 -12.87 -10.21
N ALA A 173 43.48 -13.03 -10.32
CA ALA A 173 42.53 -12.74 -9.25
C ALA A 173 42.34 -13.91 -8.25
N VAL A 174 42.86 -15.09 -8.57
CA VAL A 174 42.74 -16.30 -7.74
C VAL A 174 43.34 -16.12 -6.33
N PRO A 175 44.53 -15.53 -6.14
CA PRO A 175 45.07 -15.28 -4.80
C PRO A 175 44.17 -14.38 -3.95
N ALA A 176 43.52 -13.37 -4.54
CA ALA A 176 42.59 -12.50 -3.82
C ALA A 176 41.33 -13.25 -3.37
N ALA A 177 40.80 -14.15 -4.22
CA ALA A 177 39.70 -15.03 -3.84
C ALA A 177 40.10 -16.02 -2.72
N LEU A 178 41.31 -16.58 -2.76
CA LEU A 178 41.83 -17.46 -1.71
C LEU A 178 42.07 -16.73 -0.38
N ALA A 179 42.43 -15.45 -0.41
CA ALA A 179 42.52 -14.63 0.80
C ALA A 179 41.15 -14.46 1.46
N ARG A 180 40.07 -14.38 0.67
CA ARG A 180 38.69 -14.33 1.18
C ARG A 180 38.17 -15.71 1.60
N PHE A 181 38.54 -16.77 0.88
CA PHE A 181 38.12 -18.14 1.10
C PHE A 181 39.33 -19.08 1.26
N PRO A 182 39.93 -19.16 2.46
CA PRO A 182 41.16 -19.95 2.67
C PRO A 182 41.00 -21.46 2.43
N HIS A 183 39.78 -21.98 2.59
CA HIS A 183 39.47 -23.40 2.41
C HIS A 183 39.14 -23.79 0.96
N ALA A 184 39.11 -22.83 0.04
CA ALA A 184 38.74 -23.10 -1.34
C ALA A 184 39.80 -23.93 -2.07
N ASP A 185 39.36 -24.93 -2.84
CA ASP A 185 40.23 -25.65 -3.78
C ASP A 185 40.69 -24.72 -4.91
N ARG A 186 41.97 -24.35 -4.85
CA ARG A 186 42.66 -23.52 -5.83
C ARG A 186 42.62 -24.09 -7.25
N GLN A 187 42.78 -25.40 -7.41
CA GLN A 187 42.81 -26.03 -8.73
C GLN A 187 41.42 -26.04 -9.35
N HIS A 188 40.40 -26.36 -8.55
CA HIS A 188 39.01 -26.31 -8.99
C HIS A 188 38.60 -24.92 -9.44
N LEU A 189 38.91 -23.89 -8.63
CA LEU A 189 38.58 -22.50 -8.95
C LEU A 189 39.22 -22.04 -10.27
N ARG A 190 40.51 -22.33 -10.47
CA ARG A 190 41.22 -22.01 -11.73
C ARG A 190 40.63 -22.72 -12.95
N LYS A 191 40.15 -23.95 -12.77
CA LYS A 191 39.50 -24.70 -13.86
C LYS A 191 38.20 -24.03 -14.27
N LEU A 192 37.34 -23.70 -13.30
CA LEU A 192 36.05 -23.04 -13.56
C LEU A 192 36.23 -21.65 -14.20
N ILE A 193 37.20 -20.86 -13.74
CA ILE A 193 37.49 -19.54 -14.31
C ILE A 193 37.91 -19.65 -15.78
N ARG A 194 38.86 -20.55 -16.09
CA ARG A 194 39.32 -20.75 -17.48
C ARG A 194 38.20 -21.24 -18.40
N GLN A 195 37.35 -22.14 -17.90
CA GLN A 195 36.18 -22.61 -18.65
C GLN A 195 35.17 -21.49 -18.90
N ALA A 196 34.83 -20.69 -17.88
CA ALA A 196 33.89 -19.57 -17.99
C ALA A 196 34.39 -18.50 -18.97
N ARG A 197 35.69 -18.21 -18.95
CA ARG A 197 36.32 -17.28 -19.88
C ARG A 197 36.27 -17.80 -21.32
N ASN A 198 36.63 -19.07 -21.53
CA ASN A 198 36.57 -19.69 -22.85
C ASN A 198 35.12 -19.75 -23.38
N GLU A 199 34.13 -20.02 -22.53
CA GLU A 199 32.71 -19.95 -22.91
C GLU A 199 32.30 -18.54 -23.34
N GLN A 200 32.75 -17.50 -22.61
CA GLN A 200 32.46 -16.10 -22.92
C GLN A 200 33.12 -15.65 -24.25
N GLU A 201 34.38 -16.01 -24.46
CA GLU A 201 35.12 -15.72 -25.69
C GLU A 201 34.48 -16.39 -26.92
N ASN A 202 34.00 -17.63 -26.75
CA ASN A 202 33.32 -18.39 -27.82
C ASN A 202 31.80 -18.10 -27.92
N ARG A 203 31.27 -17.13 -27.16
CA ARG A 203 29.82 -16.79 -27.11
C ARG A 203 28.91 -18.01 -26.85
N GLN A 204 29.41 -18.95 -26.05
CA GLN A 204 28.69 -20.15 -25.65
C GLN A 204 27.74 -19.86 -24.47
N PRO A 205 26.75 -20.74 -24.21
CA PRO A 205 25.93 -20.64 -23.02
C PRO A 205 26.80 -20.64 -21.74
N PRO A 206 26.53 -19.76 -20.75
CA PRO A 206 27.40 -19.54 -19.60
C PRO A 206 27.23 -20.63 -18.53
N ARG A 207 27.59 -21.87 -18.84
CA ARG A 207 27.46 -23.02 -17.93
C ARG A 207 28.52 -22.96 -16.84
N ALA A 208 29.78 -22.78 -17.19
CA ALA A 208 30.88 -22.70 -16.23
C ALA A 208 30.76 -21.47 -15.34
N SER A 209 30.27 -20.34 -15.85
CA SER A 209 29.98 -19.15 -15.03
C SER A 209 28.91 -19.43 -13.96
N ARG A 210 27.84 -20.17 -14.30
CA ARG A 210 26.82 -20.62 -13.32
C ARG A 210 27.39 -21.59 -12.29
N LEU A 211 28.30 -22.49 -12.70
CA LEU A 211 28.98 -23.42 -11.79
C LEU A 211 29.94 -22.68 -10.85
N LEU A 212 30.67 -21.69 -11.36
CA LEU A 212 31.54 -20.82 -10.55
C LEU A 212 30.73 -20.08 -9.49
N PHE A 213 29.59 -19.49 -9.85
CA PHE A 213 28.71 -18.84 -8.88
C PHE A 213 28.22 -19.81 -7.78
N ARG A 214 27.82 -21.02 -8.16
CA ARG A 214 27.39 -22.06 -7.21
C ARG A 214 28.52 -22.40 -6.24
N TYR A 215 29.72 -22.64 -6.74
CA TYR A 215 30.87 -22.97 -5.92
C TYR A 215 31.26 -21.82 -4.97
N LEU A 216 31.24 -20.58 -5.45
CA LEU A 216 31.48 -19.41 -4.60
C LEU A 216 30.41 -19.25 -3.50
N ARG A 217 29.16 -19.62 -3.78
CA ARG A 217 28.09 -19.63 -2.77
C ARG A 217 28.34 -20.69 -1.71
N GLU A 218 28.71 -21.91 -2.10
CA GLU A 218 29.07 -23.00 -1.18
C GLU A 218 30.23 -22.57 -0.26
N LEU A 219 31.28 -21.96 -0.81
CA LEU A 219 32.41 -21.43 -0.01
C LEU A 219 32.02 -20.31 0.96
N GLN A 220 31.04 -19.48 0.59
CA GLN A 220 30.53 -18.42 1.46
C GLN A 220 29.68 -19.01 2.60
N GLU A 221 28.82 -19.98 2.30
CA GLU A 221 28.03 -20.73 3.31
C GLU A 221 28.97 -21.45 4.31
N ASP A 222 30.01 -22.13 3.82
CA ASP A 222 31.01 -22.80 4.67
C ASP A 222 31.77 -21.81 5.55
N ARG A 223 32.14 -20.64 5.00
CA ARG A 223 32.79 -19.58 5.78
C ARG A 223 31.89 -19.09 6.90
N ASP A 224 30.62 -18.84 6.62
CA ASP A 224 29.67 -18.31 7.60
C ASP A 224 29.37 -19.33 8.71
N PHE A 225 29.52 -20.64 8.43
CA PHE A 225 29.47 -21.71 9.42
C PHE A 225 30.68 -21.69 10.38
N VAL A 226 31.90 -21.42 9.89
CA VAL A 226 33.13 -21.44 10.69
C VAL A 226 33.16 -20.34 11.78
N TRP A 227 32.41 -19.25 11.62
CA TRP A 227 32.36 -18.14 12.58
C TRP A 227 31.18 -18.20 13.57
N GLN A 228 30.40 -19.28 13.58
CA GLN A 228 29.25 -19.45 14.50
C GLN A 228 29.51 -20.43 15.66
N THR A 229 30.73 -20.96 15.78
CA THR A 229 31.20 -21.84 16.86
C THR A 229 32.22 -21.14 17.74
#